data_AF-A0A914QEH8-F1
#
_entry.id   AF-A0A914QEH8-F1
#
_cell.length_a   1.000
_cell.length_b   1.000
_cell.length_c   1.000
_cell.angle_alpha   90.00
_cell.angle_beta   90.00
_cell.angle_gamma   90.00
#
_symmetry.space_group_name_H-M   'P 1'
#
loop_
_entity.id
_entity.type
_entity.pdbx_description
1 polymer ?
#
loop_
_entity_poly.entity_id
_entity_poly.type
_entity_poly.pdbx_seq_one_letter_code
_entity_poly.pdbx_strand_id
1 'polypeptide(L)'
;MKGEERIMGVKHEHSEAAFEMLERYSLDQSFKKDALIDSNQPVMFEVGNLKEKYWRWIHEPYDGKLRLFKSDFLESLTNTKWWMIPAVWMPLVAYFAFNGLNLMYQMFGKIFLNV
;
A
#
# COMPACT_ATOMS: atom_id res chain seq x y z
N MET A 1 -6.70 22.49 -14.53
CA MET A 1 -7.77 22.38 -15.56
C MET A 1 -9.09 22.83 -14.94
N LYS A 2 -9.80 23.83 -15.47
CA LYS A 2 -11.12 24.24 -14.95
C LYS A 2 -12.19 23.32 -15.55
N GLY A 3 -13.17 22.86 -14.76
CA GLY A 3 -14.25 21.94 -15.15
C GLY A 3 -15.25 22.47 -16.21
N GLU A 4 -14.85 23.48 -16.99
CA GLU A 4 -15.55 24.02 -18.14
C GLU A 4 -14.98 23.48 -19.46
N GLU A 5 -13.76 22.92 -19.47
CA GLU A 5 -13.12 22.39 -20.67
C GLU A 5 -13.73 21.05 -21.09
N ARG A 6 -14.24 20.99 -22.32
CA ARG A 6 -14.83 19.79 -22.90
C ARG A 6 -13.73 18.86 -23.42
N ILE A 7 -13.51 17.75 -22.73
CA ILE A 7 -12.61 16.69 -23.17
C ILE A 7 -13.36 15.85 -24.21
N MET A 8 -12.85 15.73 -25.44
CA MET A 8 -13.52 15.06 -26.57
C MET A 8 -14.94 15.58 -26.89
N GLY A 9 -15.23 16.85 -26.60
CA GLY A 9 -16.53 17.47 -26.91
C GLY A 9 -17.67 17.13 -25.95
N VAL A 10 -17.45 16.23 -24.97
CA VAL A 10 -18.44 15.83 -23.96
C VAL A 10 -18.11 16.53 -22.64
N LYS A 11 -19.12 17.17 -22.03
CA LYS A 11 -18.99 17.73 -20.67
C LYS A 11 -19.25 16.59 -19.69
N HIS A 12 -18.22 16.15 -18.98
CA HIS A 12 -18.41 15.25 -17.85
C HIS A 12 -18.49 16.10 -16.58
N GLU A 13 -19.65 16.10 -15.92
CA GLU A 13 -19.79 16.68 -14.59
C GLU A 13 -19.15 15.73 -13.59
N HIS A 14 -17.88 15.97 -13.28
CA HIS A 14 -17.14 15.23 -12.27
C HIS A 14 -17.08 16.01 -10.97
N SER A 15 -16.97 15.29 -9.85
CA SER A 15 -16.71 15.89 -8.53
C SER A 15 -15.40 16.68 -8.58
N GLU A 16 -15.31 17.77 -7.80
CA GLU A 16 -14.12 18.63 -7.70
C GLU A 16 -12.83 17.83 -7.45
N ALA A 17 -12.91 16.78 -6.63
CA ALA A 17 -11.79 15.87 -6.34
C ALA A 17 -11.27 15.12 -7.58
N ALA A 18 -12.13 14.77 -8.54
CA ALA A 18 -11.71 14.09 -9.75
C ALA A 18 -10.97 15.05 -10.71
N PHE A 19 -11.36 16.32 -10.75
CA PHE A 19 -10.60 17.34 -11.47
C PHE A 19 -9.23 17.58 -10.84
N GLU A 20 -9.13 17.57 -9.52
CA GLU A 20 -7.84 17.63 -8.82
C GLU A 20 -6.94 16.44 -9.18
N MET A 21 -7.48 15.22 -9.21
CA MET A 21 -6.72 14.04 -9.64
C MET A 21 -6.19 14.18 -11.08
N LEU A 22 -7.01 14.68 -12.01
CA LEU A 22 -6.61 14.86 -13.42
C LEU A 22 -5.58 15.99 -13.60
N GLU A 23 -5.68 17.06 -12.79
CA GLU A 23 -4.71 18.16 -12.84
C GLU A 23 -3.28 17.67 -12.53
N ARG A 24 -3.12 16.63 -11.71
CA ARG A 24 -1.82 16.02 -11.39
C ARG A 24 -1.13 15.35 -12.59
N TYR A 25 -1.88 14.93 -13.62
CA TYR A 25 -1.35 14.33 -14.86
C TYR A 25 -1.16 15.36 -15.98
N SER A 26 -1.54 16.62 -15.78
CA SER A 26 -1.25 17.68 -16.73
C SER A 26 0.26 17.96 -16.73
N LEU A 27 0.89 17.81 -17.90
CA LEU A 27 2.35 17.81 -18.09
C LEU A 27 3.06 19.11 -17.63
N ASP A 28 2.32 20.12 -17.19
CA ASP A 28 2.78 21.48 -16.86
C ASP A 28 2.88 21.76 -15.34
N GLN A 29 2.30 20.94 -14.46
CA GLN A 29 2.34 21.21 -13.02
C GLN A 29 3.42 20.42 -12.28
N SER A 30 4.46 21.16 -11.87
CA SER A 30 5.28 20.83 -10.70
C SER A 30 4.38 20.29 -9.59
N PHE A 31 4.66 19.07 -9.10
CA PHE A 31 3.95 18.42 -7.99
C PHE A 31 3.47 19.45 -6.97
N LYS A 32 2.18 19.82 -7.00
CA LYS A 32 1.56 20.58 -5.93
C LYS A 32 1.66 19.69 -4.70
N LYS A 33 2.62 20.00 -3.83
CA LYS A 33 2.70 19.41 -2.50
C LYS A 33 1.35 19.64 -1.85
N ASP A 34 0.75 18.59 -1.30
CA ASP A 34 -0.52 18.71 -0.61
C ASP A 34 -0.37 19.80 0.47
N ALA A 35 -1.23 20.82 0.40
CA ALA A 35 -1.10 22.01 1.24
C ALA A 35 -1.32 21.72 2.74
N LEU A 36 -1.79 20.50 3.07
CA LEU A 36 -2.18 20.09 4.41
C LEU A 36 -1.08 19.35 5.17
N ILE A 37 -0.18 18.63 4.48
CA ILE A 37 0.86 17.80 5.12
C ILE A 37 2.13 17.83 4.27
N ASP A 38 3.27 18.17 4.87
CA ASP A 38 4.57 18.10 4.20
C ASP A 38 5.02 16.64 4.10
N SER A 39 5.07 16.11 2.87
CA SER A 39 5.51 14.75 2.55
C SER A 39 6.89 14.37 3.11
N ASN A 40 7.74 15.37 3.43
CA ASN A 40 9.09 15.16 3.95
C ASN A 40 9.14 15.00 5.49
N GLN A 41 8.03 15.28 6.19
CA GLN A 41 7.92 15.13 7.64
C GLN A 41 7.14 13.84 8.01
N PRO A 42 7.43 13.23 9.17
CA PRO A 42 6.76 12.01 9.61
C PRO A 42 5.29 12.28 9.95
N VAL A 43 4.40 11.77 9.10
CA VAL A 43 2.97 12.09 9.10
C VAL A 43 2.25 11.62 10.37
N MET A 44 2.71 10.55 11.00
CA MET A 44 2.09 9.97 12.20
C MET A 44 1.94 10.98 13.34
N PHE A 45 2.89 11.91 13.49
CA PHE A 45 2.85 12.93 14.55
C PHE A 45 1.99 14.15 14.17
N GLU A 46 1.92 14.48 12.88
CA GLU A 46 1.16 15.65 12.40
C GLU A 46 -0.34 15.36 12.29
N VAL A 47 -0.72 14.12 11.97
CA VAL A 47 -2.12 13.70 11.84
C VAL A 47 -2.96 14.00 13.09
N GLY A 48 -2.37 13.96 14.28
CA GLY A 48 -3.06 14.33 15.53
C GLY A 48 -3.53 15.78 15.59
N ASN A 49 -2.91 16.69 14.83
CA ASN A 49 -3.26 18.11 14.81
C ASN A 49 -4.32 18.46 13.76
N LEU A 50 -4.69 17.54 12.85
CA LEU A 50 -5.59 17.83 11.73
C LEU A 50 -7.09 17.94 12.11
N LYS A 51 -7.49 17.53 13.33
CA LYS A 51 -8.86 17.65 13.88
C LYS A 51 -9.97 17.42 12.83
N GLU A 52 -10.76 18.44 12.52
CA GLU A 52 -11.92 18.38 11.61
C GLU A 52 -11.53 18.15 10.15
N LYS A 53 -10.32 18.53 9.75
CA LYS A 53 -9.80 18.33 8.38
C LYS A 53 -9.33 16.89 8.15
N TYR A 54 -9.10 16.11 9.20
CA TYR A 54 -8.69 14.71 9.12
C TYR A 54 -9.69 13.87 8.32
N TRP A 55 -11.00 14.07 8.56
CA TRP A 55 -12.03 13.25 7.93
C TRP A 55 -12.10 13.45 6.42
N ARG A 56 -11.90 14.68 5.95
CA ARG A 56 -11.83 14.97 4.51
C ARG A 56 -10.54 14.43 3.90
N TRP A 57 -9.42 14.62 4.59
CA TRP A 57 -8.09 14.19 4.13
C TRP A 57 -7.97 12.67 3.97
N ILE A 58 -8.49 11.87 4.91
CA ILE A 58 -8.34 10.40 4.86
C ILE A 58 -9.09 9.76 3.68
N HIS A 59 -10.14 10.41 3.18
CA HIS A 59 -10.93 9.93 2.04
C HIS A 59 -10.39 10.42 0.69
N GLU A 60 -9.44 11.34 0.71
CA GLU A 60 -8.81 11.87 -0.49
C GLU A 60 -7.63 10.98 -0.90
N PRO A 61 -7.58 10.50 -2.15
CA PRO A 61 -6.50 9.63 -2.58
C PRO A 61 -5.19 10.43 -2.63
N TYR A 62 -4.22 10.00 -1.84
CA TYR A 62 -2.88 10.56 -1.79
C TYR A 62 -1.93 9.75 -2.69
N ASP A 63 -1.34 10.40 -3.70
CA ASP A 63 -0.51 9.72 -4.73
C ASP A 63 1.01 9.99 -4.56
N GLY A 64 1.42 10.47 -3.38
CA GLY A 64 2.82 10.78 -3.05
C GLY A 64 3.54 9.70 -2.24
N LYS A 65 4.86 9.84 -2.08
CA LYS A 65 5.62 9.06 -1.08
C LYS A 65 5.37 9.67 0.31
N LEU A 66 4.40 9.11 1.03
CA LEU A 66 4.09 9.51 2.40
C LEU A 66 5.08 8.83 3.37
N ARG A 67 5.91 9.59 4.06
CA ARG A 67 6.77 9.05 5.12
C ARG A 67 5.98 8.96 6.42
N LEU A 68 5.75 7.74 6.92
CA LEU A 68 4.97 7.54 8.15
C LEU A 68 5.83 7.78 9.39
N PHE A 69 7.05 7.25 9.40
CA PHE A 69 7.97 7.28 10.55
C PHE A 69 9.22 8.10 10.27
N LYS A 70 9.74 8.73 11.33
CA LYS A 70 11.05 9.39 11.27
C LYS A 70 12.19 8.40 11.07
N SER A 71 12.06 7.19 11.61
CA SER A 71 13.10 6.14 11.53
C SER A 71 12.95 5.30 10.26
N ASP A 72 14.04 5.11 9.52
CA ASP A 72 14.08 4.29 8.30
C ASP A 72 13.76 2.81 8.57
N PHE A 73 14.11 2.31 9.77
CA PHE A 73 13.81 0.93 10.16
C PHE A 73 12.30 0.70 10.31
N LEU A 74 11.61 1.61 11.01
CA LEU A 74 10.16 1.52 11.19
C LEU A 74 9.43 1.72 9.86
N GLU A 75 9.94 2.61 9.01
CA GLU A 75 9.40 2.83 7.66
C GLU A 75 9.50 1.57 6.79
N SER A 76 10.60 0.82 6.89
CA SER A 76 10.78 -0.45 6.18
C SER A 76 9.83 -1.54 6.67
N LEU A 77 9.34 -1.47 7.90
CA LEU A 77 8.35 -2.43 8.42
C LEU A 77 6.94 -2.12 7.89
N THR A 78 6.61 -0.86 7.65
CA THR A 78 5.33 -0.47 7.08
C THR A 78 5.28 -0.58 5.56
N ASN A 79 6.42 -0.42 4.88
CA ASN A 79 6.51 -0.63 3.44
C ASN A 79 6.75 -2.11 3.12
N THR A 80 5.69 -2.91 3.20
CA THR A 80 5.76 -4.34 2.86
C THR A 80 5.62 -4.52 1.35
N LYS A 81 6.73 -4.85 0.68
CA LYS A 81 6.70 -5.19 -0.76
C LYS A 81 5.94 -6.50 -0.97
N TRP A 82 5.27 -6.65 -2.11
CA TRP A 82 4.43 -7.81 -2.43
C TRP A 82 5.15 -9.16 -2.27
N TRP A 83 6.46 -9.22 -2.55
CA TRP A 83 7.28 -10.43 -2.47
C TRP A 83 7.68 -10.83 -1.04
N MET A 84 7.51 -9.95 -0.04
CA MET A 84 7.78 -10.28 1.36
C MET A 84 6.89 -11.41 1.87
N ILE A 85 5.63 -11.43 1.42
CA ILE A 85 4.66 -12.45 1.83
C ILE A 85 5.14 -13.84 1.38
N PRO A 86 5.37 -14.13 0.08
CA PRO A 86 5.96 -15.40 -0.32
C PRO A 86 7.30 -15.72 0.36
N ALA A 87 8.20 -14.74 0.52
CA ALA A 87 9.53 -15.00 1.08
C ALA A 87 9.49 -15.50 2.54
N VAL A 88 8.55 -14.99 3.35
CA VAL A 88 8.39 -15.42 4.74
C VAL A 88 7.60 -16.73 4.83
N TRP A 89 6.52 -16.87 4.07
CA TRP A 89 5.61 -18.01 4.21
C TRP A 89 6.07 -19.28 3.46
N MET A 90 6.79 -19.15 2.33
CA MET A 90 7.20 -20.31 1.53
C MET A 90 8.13 -21.28 2.27
N PRO A 91 9.18 -20.83 3.00
CA PRO A 91 10.02 -21.73 3.78
C PRO A 91 9.26 -22.46 4.89
N LEU A 92 8.31 -21.77 5.54
CA LEU A 92 7.43 -22.36 6.57
C LEU A 92 6.58 -23.47 5.98
N VAL A 93 5.89 -23.21 4.86
CA VAL A 93 5.06 -24.20 4.18
C VAL A 93 5.91 -25.39 3.72
N ALA A 94 7.08 -25.14 3.12
CA ALA A 94 7.98 -26.20 2.69
C ALA A 94 8.49 -27.05 3.86
N TYR A 95 8.83 -26.42 4.99
CA TYR A 95 9.24 -27.13 6.19
C TYR A 95 8.13 -28.03 6.73
N PHE A 96 6.90 -27.52 6.86
CA PHE A 96 5.77 -28.33 7.33
C PHE A 96 5.43 -29.46 6.35
N ALA A 97 5.47 -29.20 5.04
CA ALA A 97 5.27 -30.23 4.02
C ALA A 97 6.32 -31.34 4.10
N PHE A 98 7.60 -30.98 4.24
CA PHE A 98 8.70 -31.95 4.37
C PHE A 98 8.57 -32.81 5.62
N ASN A 99 8.25 -32.21 6.77
CA ASN A 99 8.02 -32.96 8.01
C ASN A 99 6.82 -33.93 7.88
N GLY A 100 5.72 -33.48 7.26
CA GLY A 100 4.57 -34.33 6.98
C GLY A 100 4.90 -35.52 6.08
N LEU A 101 5.67 -35.30 5.01
CA LEU A 101 6.10 -36.36 4.11
C LEU A 101 7.05 -37.37 4.80
N ASN A 102 7.98 -36.91 5.62
CA ASN A 102 8.87 -37.80 6.37
C ASN A 102 8.09 -38.66 7.37
N LEU A 103 7.13 -38.08 8.08
CA LEU A 103 6.27 -38.82 9.00
C LEU A 103 5.46 -39.90 8.27
N MET A 104 4.88 -39.54 7.12
CA MET A 104 4.15 -40.48 6.27
C MET A 104 5.06 -41.62 5.80
N TYR A 105 6.26 -41.32 5.32
CA TYR A 105 7.23 -42.32 4.86
C TYR A 105 7.60 -43.33 5.97
N GLN A 106 7.85 -42.84 7.19
CA GLN A 106 8.13 -43.72 8.33
C GLN A 106 6.95 -44.60 8.71
N MET A 107 5.72 -44.08 8.62
CA MET A 107 4.50 -44.87 8.88
C MET A 107 4.34 -46.00 7.86
N PHE A 108 4.48 -45.72 6.57
CA PHE A 108 4.40 -46.74 5.52
C PHE A 108 5.49 -47.81 5.66
N GLY A 109 6.73 -47.41 5.98
CA GLY A 109 7.83 -48.36 6.22
C GLY A 109 7.57 -49.28 7.42
N LYS A 110 7.01 -48.75 8.52
CA LYS A 110 6.64 -49.55 9.70
C LYS A 110 5.49 -50.52 9.45
N ILE A 111 4.51 -50.15 8.61
CA ILE A 111 3.38 -51.02 8.25
C ILE A 111 3.85 -52.20 7.39
N PHE A 112 4.76 -51.98 6.45
CA PHE A 112 5.25 -53.03 5.54
C PHE A 112 6.26 -53.99 6.18
N LEU A 113 6.98 -53.59 7.24
CA LEU A 113 7.95 -54.44 7.93
C LEU A 113 7.36 -55.27 9.09
N ASN A 114 6.08 -55.07 9.41
CA ASN A 114 5.42 -55.71 10.55
C ASN A 114 4.22 -56.60 10.12
N VAL A 115 4.20 -57.00 8.85
CA VAL A 115 3.35 -58.03 8.22
C VAL A 115 4.28 -59.07 7.62
#